data_AF-A0A7Y5RHJ6-F1
#
_entry.id   AF-A0A7Y5RHJ6-F1
#
_cell.length_a   1.000
_cell.length_b   1.000
_cell.length_c   1.000
_cell.angle_alpha   90.00
_cell.angle_beta   90.00
_cell.angle_gamma   90.00
#
_symmetry.space_group_name_H-M   'P 1'
#
loop_
_entity.id
_entity.type
_entity.pdbx_description
1 polymer ?
#
loop_
_entity_poly.entity_id
_entity_poly.type
_entity_poly.pdbx_seq_one_letter_code
_entity_poly.pdbx_strand_id
1 'polypeptide(L)'
;MFIRRLSIACIAPDGSSRPAPLAHIDSFAMRNFTNDAVFDDTLPLADGLLEAGHRVPLDRLQTSMEDWFRRKSYLKPGEVLQVTEIEAANGH
;
A
#
# COMPACT_ATOMS: atom_id res chain seq x y z
N MET A 1 2.33 5.87 -19.54
CA MET A 1 1.94 5.21 -18.27
C MET A 1 3.19 5.24 -17.40
N PHE A 2 3.27 6.18 -16.45
CA PHE A 2 4.38 6.24 -15.49
C PHE A 2 3.88 5.55 -14.21
N ILE A 3 4.54 4.45 -13.85
CA ILE A 3 4.12 3.56 -12.78
C ILE A 3 5.16 3.66 -11.67
N ARG A 4 4.73 4.14 -10.50
CA ARG A 4 5.54 4.20 -9.29
C ARG A 4 5.43 2.86 -8.60
N ARG A 5 6.57 2.30 -8.17
CA ARG A 5 6.58 1.08 -7.35
C ARG A 5 6.60 1.48 -5.89
N LEU A 6 5.68 0.90 -5.14
CA LEU A 6 5.47 1.16 -3.73
C LEU A 6 5.68 -0.15 -2.96
N SER A 7 6.53 -0.07 -1.94
CA SER A 7 6.69 -1.12 -0.94
C SER A 7 5.69 -0.89 0.18
N ILE A 8 4.86 -1.89 0.45
CA ILE A 8 3.84 -1.91 1.50
C ILE A 8 4.31 -2.84 2.61
N ALA A 9 4.68 -2.27 3.75
CA ALA A 9 5.14 -3.03 4.90
C ALA A 9 4.30 -2.68 6.14
N CYS A 10 3.96 -3.67 6.94
CA CYS A 10 3.41 -3.45 8.27
C CYS A 10 4.56 -3.42 9.27
N ILE A 11 4.68 -2.31 9.99
CA ILE A 11 5.70 -2.14 11.02
C ILE A 11 5.04 -2.41 12.37
N ALA A 12 5.57 -3.38 13.08
CA ALA A 12 5.17 -3.73 14.42
C ALA A 12 5.75 -2.77 15.46
N PRO A 13 5.10 -2.62 16.63
CA PRO A 13 5.59 -1.74 17.68
C PRO A 13 6.95 -2.19 18.25
N ASP A 14 7.36 -3.45 18.04
CA ASP A 14 8.69 -3.95 18.38
C ASP A 14 9.78 -3.58 17.34
N GLY A 15 9.38 -2.97 16.22
CA GLY A 15 10.28 -2.62 15.10
C GLY A 15 10.35 -3.67 14.00
N SER A 16 9.72 -4.84 14.14
CA SER A 16 9.63 -5.82 13.07
C SER A 16 8.84 -5.30 11.87
N SER A 17 9.44 -5.35 10.68
CA SER A 17 8.77 -5.05 9.42
C SER A 17 8.36 -6.34 8.74
N ARG A 18 7.08 -6.46 8.38
CA ARG A 18 6.58 -7.58 7.57
C ARG A 18 5.95 -7.06 6.27
N PRO A 19 6.19 -7.72 5.12
CA PRO A 19 5.51 -7.36 3.90
C PRO A 19 3.99 -7.62 4.02
N ALA A 20 3.19 -6.76 3.38
CA ALA A 20 1.75 -6.90 3.39
C ALA A 20 1.29 -7.98 2.39
N PRO A 21 0.47 -8.96 2.79
CA PRO A 21 0.02 -10.01 1.90
C PRO A 21 -0.58 -9.52 0.59
N LEU A 22 -0.19 -10.11 -0.55
CA LEU A 22 -0.74 -9.75 -1.87
C LEU A 22 -2.28 -9.76 -1.83
N ALA A 23 -2.89 -10.77 -1.20
CA ALA A 23 -4.34 -10.88 -1.06
C ALA A 23 -4.98 -9.70 -0.30
N HIS A 24 -4.27 -9.10 0.67
CA HIS A 24 -4.76 -7.95 1.41
C HIS A 24 -4.68 -6.66 0.59
N ILE A 25 -3.60 -6.52 -0.18
CA ILE A 25 -3.40 -5.40 -1.12
C ILE A 25 -4.42 -5.49 -2.26
N ASP A 26 -4.61 -6.67 -2.83
CA ASP A 26 -5.62 -6.96 -3.85
C ASP A 26 -7.04 -6.66 -3.35
N SER A 27 -7.37 -7.09 -2.11
CA SER A 27 -8.65 -6.77 -1.48
C SER A 27 -8.89 -5.26 -1.30
N PHE A 28 -7.82 -4.45 -1.18
CA PHE A 28 -7.92 -2.99 -1.16
C PHE A 28 -8.17 -2.44 -2.57
N ALA A 29 -7.37 -2.86 -3.56
CA ALA A 29 -7.45 -2.40 -4.94
C ALA A 29 -8.80 -2.73 -5.60
N MET A 30 -9.39 -3.90 -5.31
CA MET A 30 -10.70 -4.29 -5.84
C MET A 30 -11.88 -3.49 -5.27
N ARG A 31 -11.70 -2.71 -4.18
CA ARG A 31 -12.83 -2.09 -3.49
C ARG A 31 -12.96 -0.60 -3.81
N ASN A 32 -14.15 -0.26 -4.29
CA ASN A 32 -14.62 1.11 -4.52
C ASN A 32 -15.05 1.79 -3.20
N PHE A 33 -14.17 1.92 -2.19
CA PHE A 33 -14.54 2.52 -0.90
C PHE A 33 -14.26 4.02 -0.82
N THR A 34 -13.28 4.53 -1.56
CA THR A 34 -12.87 5.94 -1.43
C THR A 34 -13.76 6.91 -2.20
N ASN A 35 -14.69 6.43 -3.04
CA ASN A 35 -15.42 7.23 -4.03
C ASN A 35 -14.47 8.09 -4.91
N ASP A 36 -13.20 7.72 -4.92
CA ASP A 36 -12.09 8.47 -5.48
C ASP A 36 -11.42 7.51 -6.47
N ALA A 37 -11.83 7.63 -7.73
CA ALA A 37 -11.33 6.80 -8.84
C ALA A 37 -9.82 6.92 -9.04
N VAL A 38 -9.15 7.83 -8.33
CA VAL A 38 -7.69 7.96 -8.35
C VAL A 38 -6.99 6.68 -7.89
N PHE A 39 -7.58 5.91 -6.98
CA PHE A 39 -6.99 4.67 -6.47
C PHE A 39 -7.23 3.46 -7.38
N ASP A 40 -8.05 3.61 -8.42
CA ASP A 40 -8.25 2.59 -9.47
C ASP A 40 -6.96 2.37 -10.27
N ASP A 41 -6.11 3.41 -10.36
CA ASP A 41 -4.78 3.34 -10.98
C ASP A 41 -3.74 2.74 -10.00
N THR A 42 -4.14 1.75 -9.20
CA THR A 42 -3.26 0.95 -8.34
C THR A 42 -3.31 -0.52 -8.74
N LEU A 43 -2.15 -1.15 -8.87
CA LEU A 43 -1.99 -2.52 -9.36
C LEU A 43 -1.18 -3.35 -8.36
N PRO A 44 -1.80 -4.31 -7.67
CA PRO A 44 -1.07 -5.23 -6.79
C PRO A 44 -0.16 -6.15 -7.61
N LEU A 45 1.13 -6.19 -7.30
CA LEU A 45 2.12 -7.02 -8.01
C LEU A 45 2.49 -8.28 -7.24
N ALA A 46 2.87 -8.11 -5.97
CA ALA A 46 3.39 -9.17 -5.13
C ALA A 46 3.18 -8.84 -3.65
N ASP A 47 3.61 -9.74 -2.76
CA ASP A 47 3.63 -9.51 -1.33
C ASP A 47 4.45 -8.26 -0.99
N GLY A 48 3.81 -7.29 -0.34
CA GLY A 48 4.38 -6.01 -0.01
C GLY A 48 4.72 -5.13 -1.21
N LEU A 49 4.21 -5.42 -2.41
CA LEU A 49 4.51 -4.67 -3.62
C LEU A 49 3.26 -4.21 -4.35
N LEU A 50 3.13 -2.90 -4.51
CA LEU A 50 2.03 -2.23 -5.18
C LEU A 50 2.58 -1.27 -6.23
N GLU A 51 2.01 -1.28 -7.42
CA GLU A 51 2.24 -0.26 -8.43
C GLU A 51 1.12 0.78 -8.38
N ALA A 52 1.47 2.05 -8.54
CA ALA A 52 0.51 3.16 -8.51
C ALA A 52 0.84 4.19 -9.59
N GLY A 53 -0.18 4.77 -10.20
CA GLY A 53 -0.02 5.89 -11.10
C GLY A 53 0.59 7.12 -10.43
N HIS A 54 1.25 7.96 -11.22
CA HIS A 54 1.74 9.28 -10.75
C HIS A 54 0.61 10.22 -10.28
N ARG A 55 -0.65 9.91 -10.61
CA ARG A 55 -1.83 10.67 -10.12
C ARG A 55 -2.26 10.25 -8.73
N VAL A 56 -1.81 9.11 -8.23
CA VAL A 56 -2.19 8.58 -6.92
C VAL A 56 -1.50 9.38 -5.81
N PRO A 57 -2.24 10.09 -4.95
CA PRO A 57 -1.66 10.80 -3.82
C PRO A 57 -1.18 9.80 -2.76
N LEU A 58 0.14 9.63 -2.63
CA LEU A 58 0.75 8.65 -1.71
C LEU A 58 0.35 8.86 -0.24
N ASP A 59 0.26 10.11 0.20
CA ASP A 59 -0.17 10.49 1.55
C ASP A 59 -1.58 9.95 1.89
N ARG A 60 -2.53 10.13 0.95
CA ARG A 60 -3.88 9.57 1.10
C ARG A 60 -3.90 8.06 0.92
N LEU A 61 -3.09 7.52 0.01
CA LEU A 61 -3.00 6.08 -0.23
C LEU A 61 -2.59 5.35 1.06
N GLN A 62 -1.52 5.81 1.72
CA GLN A 62 -1.06 5.24 2.99
C GLN A 62 -2.17 5.28 4.05
N THR A 63 -2.76 6.45 4.29
CA THR A 63 -3.81 6.62 5.29
C THR A 63 -5.03 5.73 4.99
N SER A 64 -5.46 5.67 3.73
CA SER A 64 -6.62 4.88 3.30
C SER A 64 -6.36 3.38 3.39
N MET A 65 -5.17 2.93 2.98
CA MET A 65 -4.75 1.54 3.12
C MET A 65 -4.63 1.15 4.59
N GLU A 66 -4.09 2.01 5.45
CA GLU A 66 -3.97 1.72 6.87
C GLU A 66 -5.35 1.54 7.52
N ASP A 67 -6.29 2.48 7.29
CA ASP A 67 -7.66 2.38 7.79
C ASP A 67 -8.34 1.09 7.31
N TRP A 68 -8.14 0.73 6.04
CA TRP A 68 -8.64 -0.52 5.47
C TRP A 68 -8.08 -1.75 6.18
N PHE A 69 -6.77 -1.81 6.36
CA PHE A 69 -6.11 -2.93 7.02
C PHE A 69 -6.54 -3.04 8.49
N ARG A 70 -6.77 -1.91 9.18
CA ARG A 70 -7.34 -1.88 10.54
C ARG A 70 -8.77 -2.41 10.55
N ARG A 71 -9.64 -1.98 9.63
CA ARG A 71 -11.03 -2.46 9.51
C ARG A 71 -11.13 -3.95 9.22
N LYS A 72 -10.19 -4.48 8.45
CA LYS A 72 -10.10 -5.91 8.11
C LYS A 72 -9.34 -6.74 9.14
N SER A 73 -8.83 -6.12 10.21
CA SER A 73 -7.97 -6.75 11.21
C SER A 73 -6.72 -7.41 10.60
N TYR A 74 -6.21 -6.87 9.49
CA TYR A 74 -4.96 -7.27 8.85
C TYR A 74 -3.73 -6.71 9.57
N LEU A 75 -3.91 -5.61 10.33
CA LEU A 75 -2.94 -5.06 11.27
C LEU A 75 -3.26 -5.58 12.67
N LYS A 76 -2.26 -6.10 13.36
CA LYS A 76 -2.27 -6.41 14.78
C LYS A 76 -2.36 -5.10 15.59
N PRO A 77 -2.83 -5.16 16.84
CA PRO A 77 -2.86 -3.99 17.71
C PRO A 77 -1.47 -3.36 17.85
N GLY A 78 -1.37 -2.08 17.50
CA GLY A 78 -0.13 -1.31 17.54
C GLY A 78 0.72 -1.38 16.26
N GLU A 79 0.36 -2.22 15.28
CA GLU A 79 1.02 -2.17 13.96
C GLU A 79 0.56 -0.94 13.17
N VAL A 80 1.47 -0.41 12.37
CA VAL A 80 1.24 0.70 11.44
C VAL A 80 1.58 0.28 10.01
N LEU A 81 0.91 0.89 9.03
CA LEU A 81 1.19 0.62 7.62
C LEU A 81 2.19 1.64 7.07
N GLN A 82 3.30 1.16 6.56
CA GLN A 82 4.30 1.96 5.88
C GLN A 82 4.20 1.75 4.38
N VAL A 83 3.95 2.84 3.64
CA VAL A 83 4.01 2.88 2.18
C VAL A 83 5.25 3.67 1.80
N THR A 84 6.23 3.01 1.18
CA THR A 84 7.48 3.63 0.74
C THR A 84 7.60 3.53 -0.76
N GLU A 85 7.82 4.64 -1.45
CA GLU A 85 8.17 4.61 -2.87
C GLU A 85 9.54 3.96 -3.02
N ILE A 86 9.58 2.81 -3.71
CA ILE A 86 10.83 2.20 -4.13
C ILE A 86 11.10 2.70 -5.54
N GLU A 87 11.90 3.76 -5.64
CA GLU A 87 12.48 4.10 -6.93
C GLU A 87 13.30 2.88 -7.35
N ALA A 88 12.98 2.30 -8.51
CA ALA A 88 13.89 1.36 -9.14
C ALA A 88 15.21 2.11 -9.23
N ALA A 89 16.21 1.68 -8.44
CA ALA A 89 17.47 2.37 -8.31
C ALA A 89 18.12 2.52 -9.69
N ASN A 90 17.78 3.60 -10.39
CA ASN A 90 18.54 4.06 -11.52
C ASN A 90 19.73 4.78 -10.91
N GLY A 91 20.76 3.96 -10.66
CA GLY A 91 22.11 4.43 -10.51
C GLY A 91 22.40 5.44 -11.61
N HIS A 92 22.94 6.56 -11.16
CA HIS A 92 23.47 7.67 -11.93
C HIS A 92 24.43 7.20 -13.04
#